data_AF-A0A352HTA0-F1
#
_entry.id   AF-A0A352HTA0-F1
#
_cell.length_a   1.000
_cell.length_b   1.000
_cell.length_c   1.000
_cell.angle_alpha   90.00
_cell.angle_beta   90.00
_cell.angle_gamma   90.00
#
_symmetry.space_group_name_H-M   'P 1'
#
loop_
_entity.id
_entity.type
_entity.pdbx_description
1 polymer ?
#
loop_
_entity_poly.entity_id
_entity_poly.type
_entity_poly.pdbx_seq_one_letter_code
_entity_poly.pdbx_strand_id
1 'polypeptide(L)'
;VRDFGPESLKIIAVESGPLAHSTRTLYDATLPIADDMQGIADRLEKLSAAPAADNDDKEALSNREKEIVTLVVKGLTNKEIAEQLFLSVHTVVTHRRNIARKLEIHSATGLTIYAIVNGLVDLADLHL
;
A
#
# COMPACT_ATOMS: atom_id res chain seq x y z
N VAL A 1 -7.41 23.38 -26.45
CA VAL A 1 -8.04 22.10 -26.06
C VAL A 1 -7.00 21.36 -25.26
N ARG A 2 -7.21 21.19 -23.95
CA ARG A 2 -6.20 20.58 -23.07
C ARG A 2 -6.13 19.08 -23.38
N ASP A 3 -4.93 18.64 -23.71
CA ASP A 3 -4.58 17.26 -24.06
C ASP A 3 -4.52 16.44 -22.75
N PHE A 4 -5.43 15.47 -22.58
CA PHE A 4 -5.41 14.53 -21.45
C PHE A 4 -4.74 13.24 -21.94
N GLY A 5 -3.40 13.20 -21.82
CA GLY A 5 -2.64 11.96 -22.02
C GLY A 5 -2.99 10.89 -20.97
N PRO A 6 -2.64 9.62 -21.22
CA PRO A 6 -3.06 8.46 -20.41
C PRO A 6 -2.49 8.37 -18.98
N GLU A 7 -1.81 9.40 -18.47
CA GLU A 7 -1.19 9.42 -17.12
C GLU A 7 -2.04 10.07 -16.00
N SER A 8 -3.34 10.31 -16.17
CA SER A 8 -4.14 10.92 -15.10
C SER A 8 -5.59 10.46 -14.95
N LEU A 9 -5.94 9.30 -15.52
CA LEU A 9 -7.28 8.74 -15.31
C LEU A 9 -7.36 8.11 -13.91
N LYS A 10 -8.07 8.76 -12.99
CA LYS A 10 -8.40 8.18 -11.68
C LYS A 10 -9.75 7.48 -11.75
N ILE A 11 -9.81 6.22 -11.31
CA ILE A 11 -11.00 5.38 -11.30
C ILE A 11 -11.49 5.23 -9.87
N ILE A 12 -12.78 5.53 -9.66
CA ILE A 12 -13.41 5.47 -8.35
C ILE A 12 -14.52 4.43 -8.38
N ALA A 13 -14.55 3.51 -7.41
CA ALA A 13 -15.67 2.59 -7.23
C ALA A 13 -16.75 3.23 -6.37
N VAL A 14 -18.01 3.14 -6.83
CA VAL A 14 -19.18 3.49 -6.01
C VAL A 14 -19.77 2.20 -5.46
N GLU A 15 -19.86 2.09 -4.13
CA GLU A 15 -20.26 0.85 -3.45
C GLU A 15 -21.57 1.02 -2.66
N SER A 16 -22.52 0.12 -2.86
CA SER A 16 -23.77 0.07 -2.09
C SER A 16 -23.72 -0.90 -0.90
N GLY A 17 -22.57 -1.54 -0.69
CA GLY A 17 -22.33 -2.56 0.33
C GLY A 17 -20.84 -2.92 0.41
N PRO A 18 -20.43 -3.75 1.38
CA PRO A 18 -19.02 -4.04 1.62
C PRO A 18 -18.39 -4.79 0.44
N LEU A 19 -17.33 -4.21 -0.11
CA LEU A 19 -16.47 -4.83 -1.11
C LEU A 19 -15.34 -5.63 -0.45
N ALA A 20 -14.95 -6.74 -1.08
CA ALA A 20 -13.77 -7.50 -0.68
C ALA A 20 -12.51 -6.64 -0.87
N HIS A 21 -11.51 -6.78 0.02
CA HIS A 21 -10.28 -5.98 -0.05
C HIS A 21 -9.60 -6.07 -1.43
N SER A 22 -9.56 -7.26 -2.03
CA SER A 22 -8.98 -7.51 -3.36
C SER A 22 -9.68 -6.75 -4.49
N THR A 23 -10.98 -6.46 -4.36
CA THR A 23 -11.72 -5.64 -5.34
C THR A 23 -11.50 -4.15 -5.09
N ARG A 24 -11.23 -3.77 -3.84
CA ARG A 24 -11.04 -2.38 -3.43
C ARG A 24 -9.72 -1.80 -3.96
N THR A 25 -8.70 -2.63 -4.09
CA THR A 25 -7.36 -2.25 -4.57
C THR A 25 -7.27 -2.02 -6.09
N LEU A 26 -8.30 -2.38 -6.85
CA LEU A 26 -8.38 -2.15 -8.31
C LEU A 26 -8.76 -0.70 -8.69
N TYR A 27 -9.09 0.12 -7.70
CA TYR A 27 -9.57 1.50 -7.87
C TYR A 27 -8.68 2.45 -7.09
N ASP A 28 -8.57 3.70 -7.56
CA ASP A 28 -7.83 4.76 -6.86
C ASP A 28 -8.53 5.21 -5.57
N ALA A 29 -9.85 4.99 -5.48
CA ALA A 29 -10.64 5.17 -4.26
C ALA A 29 -11.99 4.46 -4.32
N THR A 30 -12.65 4.37 -3.15
CA THR A 30 -14.06 3.97 -3.06
C THR A 30 -14.93 5.04 -2.40
N LEU A 31 -16.16 5.13 -2.89
CA LEU A 31 -17.25 5.99 -2.41
C LEU A 31 -18.43 5.11 -1.99
N PRO A 32 -18.69 4.98 -0.68
CA PRO A 32 -19.94 4.42 -0.20
C PRO A 32 -21.13 5.26 -0.70
N ILE A 33 -22.18 4.62 -1.21
CA ILE A 33 -23.42 5.30 -1.62
C ILE A 33 -24.17 5.91 -0.42
N ALA A 34 -23.79 5.49 0.79
CA ALA A 34 -24.31 6.02 2.03
C ALA A 34 -23.63 7.33 2.49
N ASP A 35 -22.53 7.73 1.84
CA ASP A 35 -21.87 8.99 2.16
C ASP A 35 -22.78 10.17 1.79
N ASP A 36 -22.79 11.19 2.65
CA ASP A 36 -23.49 12.43 2.39
C ASP A 36 -22.71 13.31 1.40
N MET A 37 -23.33 14.42 1.00
CA MET A 37 -22.75 15.32 0.00
C MET A 37 -21.39 15.88 0.44
N GLN A 38 -21.16 16.03 1.74
CA GLN A 38 -19.90 16.52 2.30
C GLN A 38 -18.82 15.44 2.26
N GLY A 39 -19.13 14.21 2.67
CA GLY A 39 -18.22 13.08 2.60
C GLY A 39 -17.79 12.76 1.16
N ILE A 40 -18.71 12.89 0.21
CA ILE A 40 -18.40 12.75 -1.22
C ILE A 40 -17.45 13.86 -1.69
N ALA A 41 -17.71 15.11 -1.31
CA ALA A 41 -16.87 16.25 -1.69
C ALA A 41 -15.44 16.13 -1.15
N ASP A 42 -15.28 15.81 0.14
CA ASP A 42 -13.97 15.66 0.78
C ASP A 42 -13.13 14.55 0.13
N ARG A 43 -13.76 13.44 -0.26
CA ARG A 43 -13.07 12.33 -0.93
C ARG A 43 -12.67 12.69 -2.37
N LEU A 44 -13.55 13.37 -3.11
CA LEU A 44 -13.23 13.86 -4.45
C LEU A 44 -12.11 14.91 -4.42
N GLU A 45 -12.08 15.77 -3.41
CA GLU A 45 -11.02 16.77 -3.24
C GLU A 45 -9.66 16.09 -2.98
N LYS A 46 -9.62 15.12 -2.05
CA LYS A 46 -8.42 14.30 -1.78
C LYS A 46 -7.92 13.55 -3.03
N LEU A 47 -8.84 13.14 -3.91
CA LEU A 47 -8.50 12.49 -5.17
C LEU A 47 -8.08 13.48 -6.26
N SER A 48 -8.56 14.71 -6.25
CA SER A 48 -8.16 15.74 -7.21
C SER A 48 -6.79 16.36 -6.88
N ALA A 49 -6.38 16.30 -5.62
CA ALA A 49 -5.04 16.68 -5.20
C ALA A 49 -4.01 15.76 -5.89
N ALA A 50 -3.04 16.38 -6.59
CA ALA A 50 -1.79 15.72 -7.01
C ALA A 50 -1.16 15.00 -5.79
N PRO A 51 -0.42 13.89 -5.97
CA PRO A 51 -0.25 12.85 -4.95
C PRO A 51 0.34 13.44 -3.67
N ALA A 52 -0.55 13.85 -2.77
CA ALA A 52 -0.21 14.15 -1.41
C ALA A 52 0.01 12.78 -0.79
N ALA A 53 1.28 12.48 -0.55
CA ALA A 53 1.76 11.33 0.19
C ALA A 53 0.73 10.86 1.23
N ASP A 54 0.28 9.62 1.06
CA ASP A 54 0.18 8.65 2.14
C ASP A 54 -0.47 9.21 3.42
N ASN A 55 -1.79 9.47 3.36
CA ASN A 55 -2.61 9.63 4.56
C ASN A 55 -3.15 8.24 4.92
N ASP A 56 -2.46 7.49 5.77
CA ASP A 56 -2.53 7.57 7.25
C ASP A 56 -3.81 6.89 7.80
N ASP A 57 -3.98 5.61 7.45
CA ASP A 57 -4.37 4.63 8.48
C ASP A 57 -3.11 4.44 9.33
N LYS A 58 -3.05 5.06 10.52
CA LYS A 58 -1.86 5.02 11.40
C LYS A 58 -1.39 3.61 11.77
N GLU A 59 -2.23 2.61 11.56
CA GLU A 59 -1.94 1.19 11.81
C GLU A 59 -1.61 0.40 10.53
N ALA A 60 -1.96 0.91 9.34
CA ALA A 60 -1.66 0.21 8.10
C ALA A 60 -0.24 0.51 7.61
N LEU A 61 0.35 -0.47 6.94
CA LEU A 61 1.60 -0.27 6.21
C LEU A 61 1.35 0.63 5.00
N SER A 62 2.25 1.58 4.79
CA SER A 62 2.26 2.34 3.53
C SER A 62 2.59 1.44 2.35
N ASN A 63 2.31 1.91 1.13
CA ASN A 63 2.68 1.18 -0.08
C ASN A 63 4.18 0.86 -0.13
N ARG A 64 5.01 1.80 0.33
CA ARG A 64 6.45 1.61 0.39
C ARG A 64 6.87 0.58 1.43
N GLU A 65 6.19 0.56 2.57
CA GLU A 65 6.41 -0.45 3.60
C GLU A 65 5.99 -1.84 3.14
N LYS A 66 4.88 -1.96 2.38
CA LYS A 66 4.43 -3.22 1.77
C LYS A 66 5.44 -3.77 0.77
N GLU A 67 6.01 -2.93 -0.09
CA GLU A 67 7.08 -3.32 -1.01
C GLU A 67 8.30 -3.85 -0.26
N ILE A 68 8.72 -3.16 0.81
CA ILE A 68 9.86 -3.59 1.62
C ILE A 68 9.57 -4.92 2.32
N VAL A 69 8.36 -5.11 2.88
CA VAL A 69 7.95 -6.40 3.47
C VAL A 69 8.02 -7.53 2.45
N THR A 70 7.52 -7.31 1.24
CA THR A 70 7.54 -8.28 0.13
C THR A 70 8.97 -8.73 -0.17
N LEU A 71 9.91 -7.79 -0.32
CA LEU A 71 11.30 -8.12 -0.64
C LEU A 71 12.03 -8.80 0.53
N VAL A 72 11.76 -8.39 1.77
CA VAL A 72 12.31 -9.05 2.96
C VAL A 72 11.86 -10.51 3.02
N VAL A 73 10.58 -10.76 2.75
CA VAL A 73 9.99 -12.11 2.78
C VAL A 73 10.49 -12.98 1.62
N LYS A 74 10.87 -12.37 0.49
CA LYS A 74 11.61 -13.04 -0.61
C LYS A 74 13.07 -13.35 -0.30
N GLY A 75 13.55 -13.01 0.91
CA GLY A 75 14.90 -13.32 1.37
C GLY A 75 15.97 -12.28 0.99
N LEU A 76 15.58 -11.11 0.47
CA LEU A 76 16.55 -10.08 0.08
C LEU A 76 17.15 -9.39 1.31
N THR A 77 18.44 -9.08 1.21
CA THR A 77 19.17 -8.28 2.20
C THR A 77 18.81 -6.80 2.10
N ASN A 78 19.09 -6.03 3.17
CA ASN A 78 18.86 -4.57 3.16
C ASN A 78 19.60 -3.85 2.01
N LYS A 79 20.73 -4.41 1.56
CA LYS A 79 21.51 -3.85 0.46
C LYS A 79 20.83 -4.08 -0.89
N GLU A 80 20.39 -5.32 -1.13
CA GLU A 80 19.66 -5.65 -2.37
C GLU A 80 18.33 -4.92 -2.45
N ILE A 81 17.61 -4.79 -1.34
CA ILE A 81 16.38 -3.99 -1.25
C ILE A 81 16.67 -2.52 -1.59
N ALA A 82 17.74 -1.96 -1.04
CA ALA A 82 18.13 -0.58 -1.29
C ALA A 82 18.44 -0.35 -2.79
N GLU A 83 19.17 -1.27 -3.41
CA GLU A 83 19.48 -1.24 -4.84
C GLU A 83 18.21 -1.35 -5.70
N GLN A 84 17.33 -2.31 -5.41
CA GLN A 84 16.11 -2.55 -6.20
C GLN A 84 15.10 -1.42 -6.09
N LEU A 85 15.04 -0.77 -4.92
CA LEU A 85 14.09 0.29 -4.63
C LEU A 85 14.68 1.71 -4.82
N PHE A 86 15.94 1.82 -5.28
CA PHE A 86 16.67 3.10 -5.42
C PHE A 86 16.70 3.93 -4.13
N LEU A 87 16.94 3.26 -2.99
CA LEU A 87 17.04 3.87 -1.66
C LEU A 87 18.46 3.75 -1.10
N SER A 88 18.73 4.51 -0.03
CA SER A 88 19.89 4.22 0.82
C SER A 88 19.61 3.02 1.72
N VAL A 89 20.64 2.25 2.06
CA VAL A 89 20.54 1.15 3.06
C VAL A 89 20.00 1.67 4.40
N HIS A 90 20.40 2.88 4.80
CA HIS A 90 19.91 3.53 6.01
C HIS A 90 18.38 3.79 5.96
N THR A 91 17.87 4.20 4.80
CA THR A 91 16.44 4.40 4.56
C THR A 91 15.67 3.08 4.70
N VAL A 92 16.19 1.99 4.12
CA VAL A 92 15.59 0.64 4.25
C VAL A 92 15.54 0.19 5.71
N VAL A 93 16.63 0.38 6.47
CA VAL A 93 16.67 0.06 7.91
C VAL A 93 15.62 0.87 8.68
N THR A 94 15.44 2.14 8.34
CA THR A 94 14.43 3.01 8.97
C THR A 94 13.01 2.51 8.69
N HIS A 95 12.69 2.19 7.44
CA HIS A 95 11.39 1.61 7.09
C HIS A 95 11.14 0.28 7.81
N ARG A 96 12.14 -0.62 7.88
CA ARG A 96 11.99 -1.90 8.60
C ARG A 96 11.70 -1.72 10.09
N ARG A 97 12.30 -0.71 10.73
CA ARG A 97 11.97 -0.36 12.13
C ARG A 97 10.54 0.14 12.27
N ASN A 98 10.08 0.97 11.34
CA ASN A 98 8.69 1.46 11.34
C ASN A 98 7.69 0.33 11.11
N ILE A 99 7.96 -0.58 10.16
CA ILE A 99 7.17 -1.80 9.92
C ILE A 99 7.07 -2.65 11.20
N ALA A 100 8.21 -2.95 11.83
CA ALA A 100 8.23 -3.76 13.05
C ALA A 100 7.45 -3.10 14.20
N ARG A 101 7.50 -1.76 14.31
CA ARG A 101 6.71 -1.01 15.29
C ARG A 101 5.21 -1.01 14.96
N LYS A 102 4.83 -0.88 13.69
CA LYS A 102 3.42 -0.86 13.26
C LYS A 102 2.76 -2.22 13.40
N LEU A 103 3.48 -3.30 13.08
CA LEU A 103 2.93 -4.65 13.09
C LEU A 103 3.11 -5.38 14.42
N GLU A 104 3.99 -4.88 15.29
CA GLU A 104 4.46 -5.58 16.51
C GLU A 104 5.05 -6.98 16.20
N ILE A 105 5.54 -7.17 14.97
CA ILE A 105 6.16 -8.40 14.51
C ILE A 105 7.68 -8.24 14.52
N HIS A 106 8.34 -9.09 15.29
CA HIS A 106 9.80 -9.09 15.42
C HIS A 106 10.48 -10.32 14.82
N SER A 107 9.71 -11.30 14.34
CA SER A 107 10.23 -12.53 13.73
C SER A 107 10.05 -12.53 12.21
N ALA A 108 11.04 -13.04 11.48
CA ALA A 108 10.96 -13.18 10.03
C ALA A 108 9.82 -14.10 9.61
N THR A 109 9.59 -15.19 10.36
CA THR A 109 8.46 -16.10 10.15
C THR A 109 7.12 -15.41 10.34
N GLY A 110 6.97 -14.61 11.41
CA GLY A 110 5.75 -13.83 11.65
C GLY A 110 5.47 -12.83 10.51
N LEU A 111 6.54 -12.21 10.00
CA LEU A 111 6.42 -11.28 8.88
C LEU A 111 6.01 -11.99 7.58
N THR A 112 6.52 -13.19 7.37
CA THR A 112 6.15 -14.05 6.23
C THR A 112 4.67 -14.45 6.28
N ILE A 113 4.19 -14.91 7.46
CA ILE A 113 2.78 -15.25 7.67
C ILE A 113 1.90 -14.03 7.42
N TYR A 114 2.27 -12.87 7.97
CA TYR A 114 1.56 -11.62 7.75
C TYR A 114 1.45 -11.30 6.26
N ALA A 115 2.55 -11.41 5.53
CA ALA A 115 2.59 -11.07 4.11
C ALA A 115 1.72 -11.99 3.26
N ILE A 116 1.65 -13.29 3.58
CA ILE A 116 0.74 -14.25 2.92
C ILE A 116 -0.73 -13.94 3.25
N VAL A 117 -1.06 -13.76 4.54
CA VAL A 117 -2.45 -13.53 5.00
C VAL A 117 -3.03 -12.25 4.42
N ASN A 118 -2.21 -11.22 4.22
CA ASN A 118 -2.62 -9.95 3.64
C ASN A 118 -2.48 -9.90 2.10
N GLY A 119 -2.12 -11.01 1.45
CA GLY A 119 -1.98 -11.08 -0.01
C GLY A 119 -0.86 -10.23 -0.59
N LEU A 120 0.18 -9.92 0.19
CA LEU A 120 1.36 -9.19 -0.28
C LEU A 120 2.31 -10.09 -1.10
N VAL A 121 2.30 -11.40 -0.83
CA VAL A 121 3.08 -12.43 -1.52
C VAL A 121 2.27 -13.72 -1.61
N ASP A 122 2.45 -14.45 -2.71
CA ASP A 122 1.95 -15.83 -2.82
C ASP A 122 2.99 -16.81 -2.23
N LEU A 123 2.56 -18.00 -1.81
CA LEU A 123 3.46 -19.09 -1.43
C LEU A 123 4.43 -19.44 -2.57
N ALA A 124 4.00 -19.30 -3.82
CA ALA A 124 4.83 -19.55 -5.00
C ALA A 124 6.02 -18.58 -5.14
N ASP A 125 5.93 -17.40 -4.52
CA ASP A 125 6.98 -16.38 -4.53
C ASP A 125 8.05 -16.60 -3.45
N LEU A 126 7.83 -17.57 -2.55
CA LEU A 126 8.71 -17.85 -1.43
C LEU A 126 9.68 -18.98 -1.77
N HIS A 127 10.98 -18.68 -1.72
CA HIS A 127 12.02 -19.70 -1.72
C HIS A 127 12.21 -20.21 -0.28
N LEU A 128 11.32 -21.10 0.18
CA LEU A 128 11.41 -21.79 1.47
C LEU A 128 12.37 -22.98 1.44
#